data_AF-A0A1W9WDT5-F1
#
_entry.id   AF-A0A1W9WDT5-F1
#
_cell.length_a   1.000
_cell.length_b   1.000
_cell.length_c   1.000
_cell.angle_alpha   90.00
_cell.angle_beta   90.00
_cell.angle_gamma   90.00
#
_symmetry.space_group_name_H-M   'P 1'
#
loop_
_entity.id
_entity.type
_entity.pdbx_description
1 polymer ?
#
loop_
_entity_poly.entity_id
_entity_poly.type
_entity_poly.pdbx_seq_one_letter_code
_entity_poly.pdbx_strand_id
1 'polypeptide(L)'
;MLFSEIEEKYARLQEEDDLSLEEKYARLQEEHKRLQDKEVLLQVLLQNDAVKKAVTTLDLSKQGLTELPPEIGQLTNLTTLYLYYNELNQLPPEIGQLTNL
;
A
#
# COMPACT_ATOMS: atom_id res chain seq x y z
N MET A 1 -1.25 1.58 -19.67
CA MET A 1 -1.53 0.63 -18.58
C MET A 1 -1.94 1.34 -17.28
N LEU A 2 -1.33 2.46 -16.87
CA LEU A 2 -1.87 3.31 -15.78
C LEU A 2 -3.05 4.23 -16.20
N PHE A 3 -3.06 4.70 -17.45
CA PHE A 3 -4.14 5.57 -17.96
C PHE A 3 -5.53 4.89 -17.91
N SER A 4 -5.57 3.58 -18.11
CA SER A 4 -6.80 2.78 -18.13
C SER A 4 -7.44 2.64 -16.74
N GLU A 5 -6.66 2.53 -15.66
CA GLU A 5 -7.23 2.43 -14.31
C GLU A 5 -7.84 3.75 -13.83
N ILE A 6 -7.25 4.88 -14.22
CA ILE A 6 -7.79 6.22 -13.93
C ILE A 6 -9.12 6.41 -14.67
N GLU A 7 -9.16 6.09 -15.97
CA GLU A 7 -10.38 6.18 -16.77
C GLU A 7 -11.47 5.22 -16.27
N GLU A 8 -11.10 4.02 -15.81
CA GLU A 8 -12.06 3.03 -15.28
C GLU A 8 -12.62 3.43 -13.91
N LYS A 9 -11.80 3.97 -13.00
CA LYS A 9 -12.28 4.56 -11.73
C LYS A 9 -13.17 5.79 -11.99
N TYR A 10 -12.85 6.61 -13.01
CA TYR A 10 -13.65 7.77 -13.40
C TYR A 10 -15.03 7.37 -13.94
N ALA A 11 -15.11 6.31 -14.75
CA ALA A 11 -16.37 5.77 -15.26
C ALA A 11 -17.29 5.26 -14.14
N ARG A 12 -16.72 4.64 -13.08
CA ARG A 12 -17.49 4.15 -11.92
C ARG A 12 -17.94 5.28 -10.97
N LEU A 13 -17.25 6.42 -10.95
CA LEU A 13 -17.57 7.61 -10.15
C LEU A 13 -18.69 8.50 -10.75
N GLN A 14 -19.21 8.16 -11.93
CA GLN A 14 -20.33 8.87 -12.57
C GLN A 14 -21.70 8.52 -11.99
N GLU A 15 -21.85 7.42 -11.23
CA GLU A 15 -23.18 6.93 -10.83
C GLU A 15 -23.62 7.27 -9.39
N GLU A 16 -22.75 7.73 -8.47
CA GLU A 16 -23.14 7.79 -7.04
C GLU A 16 -22.92 9.10 -6.25
N ASP A 17 -22.26 10.15 -6.79
CA ASP A 17 -21.93 11.35 -5.98
C ASP A 17 -22.27 12.70 -6.65
N ASP A 18 -22.99 13.56 -5.91
CA ASP A 18 -23.38 14.97 -6.17
C ASP A 18 -22.20 15.96 -6.14
N LEU A 19 -20.97 15.45 -6.17
CA LEU A 19 -19.74 16.24 -6.15
C LEU A 19 -19.43 16.77 -7.55
N SER A 20 -18.98 18.01 -7.60
CA SER A 20 -18.53 18.60 -8.85
C SER A 20 -17.32 17.84 -9.40
N LEU A 21 -17.13 17.89 -10.73
CA LEU A 21 -15.99 17.26 -11.39
C LEU A 21 -14.66 17.71 -10.79
N GLU A 22 -14.56 18.99 -10.44
CA GLU A 22 -13.39 19.62 -9.84
C GLU A 22 -13.03 19.03 -8.48
N GLU A 23 -14.02 18.80 -7.61
CA GLU A 23 -13.83 18.16 -6.31
C GLU A 23 -13.42 16.69 -6.45
N LYS A 24 -13.98 15.97 -7.43
CA LYS A 24 -13.59 14.58 -7.72
C LYS A 24 -12.12 14.51 -8.17
N TYR A 25 -11.68 15.41 -9.06
CA TYR A 25 -10.28 15.49 -9.47
C TYR A 25 -9.34 15.86 -8.31
N ALA A 26 -9.72 16.82 -7.46
CA ALA A 26 -8.90 17.23 -6.32
C ALA A 26 -8.70 16.08 -5.31
N ARG A 27 -9.77 15.31 -5.02
CA ARG A 27 -9.68 14.12 -4.16
C ARG A 27 -8.77 13.05 -4.75
N LEU A 28 -8.88 12.79 -6.05
CA LEU A 28 -8.03 11.82 -6.75
C LEU A 28 -6.55 12.23 -6.72
N GLN A 29 -6.24 13.52 -6.88
CA GLN A 29 -4.87 14.01 -6.78
C GLN A 29 -4.30 13.86 -5.37
N GLU A 30 -5.09 14.17 -4.34
CA GLU A 30 -4.67 14.00 -2.94
C GLU A 30 -4.49 12.52 -2.57
N GLU A 31 -5.40 11.65 -3.02
CA GLU A 31 -5.29 10.20 -2.83
C GLU A 31 -4.04 9.64 -3.52
N HIS A 32 -3.78 10.06 -4.76
CA HIS A 32 -2.59 9.64 -5.51
C HIS A 32 -1.30 10.06 -4.79
N LYS A 33 -1.22 11.32 -4.35
CA LYS A 33 -0.09 11.83 -3.58
C LYS A 33 0.10 11.05 -2.28
N ARG A 34 -0.98 10.79 -1.53
CA ARG A 34 -0.95 10.01 -0.30
C ARG A 34 -0.47 8.58 -0.53
N LEU A 35 -0.89 7.94 -1.61
CA LEU A 35 -0.44 6.59 -1.98
C LEU A 35 1.05 6.58 -2.32
N GLN A 36 1.52 7.57 -3.09
CA GLN A 36 2.93 7.72 -3.43
C GLN A 36 3.80 7.98 -2.18
N ASP A 37 3.41 8.92 -1.31
CA ASP A 37 4.14 9.25 -0.08
C ASP A 37 4.28 8.03 0.84
N LYS A 38 3.28 7.15 0.81
CA LYS A 38 3.23 5.96 1.63
C LYS A 38 4.03 4.80 1.06
N GLU A 39 4.04 4.63 -0.25
CA GLU A 39 4.94 3.71 -0.93
C GLU A 39 6.39 4.06 -0.60
N VAL A 40 6.74 5.36 -0.70
CA VAL A 40 8.04 5.90 -0.31
C VAL A 40 8.33 5.64 1.17
N LEU A 41 7.38 5.88 2.08
CA LEU A 41 7.57 5.62 3.51
C LEU A 41 7.87 4.15 3.81
N LEU A 42 7.14 3.22 3.18
CA LEU A 42 7.35 1.79 3.35
C LEU A 42 8.72 1.37 2.82
N GLN A 43 9.12 1.87 1.65
CA GLN A 43 10.46 1.63 1.11
C GLN A 43 11.56 2.17 2.03
N VAL A 44 11.40 3.38 2.59
CA VAL A 44 12.40 3.98 3.50
C VAL A 44 12.50 3.21 4.82
N LEU A 45 11.36 2.79 5.40
CA LEU A 45 11.35 1.98 6.62
C LEU A 45 12.02 0.61 6.37
N LEU A 46 11.80 0.03 5.19
CA LEU A 46 12.42 -1.22 4.73
C LEU A 46 13.85 -1.03 4.19
N GLN A 47 14.44 0.17 4.24
CA GLN A 47 15.87 0.37 3.95
C GLN A 47 16.71 0.52 5.21
N ASN A 48 16.08 0.75 6.37
CA ASN A 48 16.80 0.94 7.63
C ASN A 48 17.07 -0.41 8.32
N ASP A 49 18.32 -0.89 8.24
CA ASP A 49 18.72 -2.18 8.82
C ASP A 49 18.52 -2.27 10.34
N ALA A 50 18.57 -1.16 11.07
CA ALA A 50 18.29 -1.15 12.51
C ALA A 50 16.80 -1.37 12.77
N VAL A 51 15.92 -0.76 11.95
CA VAL A 51 14.47 -0.97 12.01
C VAL A 51 14.13 -2.40 11.61
N LYS A 52 14.68 -2.95 10.52
CA LYS A 52 14.44 -4.36 10.12
C LYS A 52 14.77 -5.36 11.22
N LYS A 53 15.86 -5.10 11.96
CA LYS A 53 16.30 -5.98 13.05
C LYS A 53 15.54 -5.77 14.35
N ALA A 54 14.92 -4.60 14.55
CA ALA A 54 14.19 -4.29 15.78
C ALA A 54 12.68 -4.51 15.67
N VAL A 55 12.11 -4.47 14.46
CA VAL A 55 10.67 -4.58 14.24
C VAL A 55 10.24 -6.03 14.34
N THR A 56 9.47 -6.32 15.40
CA THR A 56 8.83 -7.61 15.63
C THR A 56 7.34 -7.60 15.29
N THR A 57 6.74 -6.41 15.21
CA THR A 57 5.33 -6.21 14.86
C THR A 57 5.21 -5.10 13.84
N LEU A 58 4.55 -5.40 12.72
CA LEU A 58 4.29 -4.44 11.66
C LEU A 58 2.80 -4.42 11.33
N ASP A 59 2.19 -3.23 11.50
CA ASP A 59 0.80 -3.00 11.16
C ASP A 59 0.70 -2.17 9.88
N LEU A 60 0.26 -2.83 8.80
CA LEU A 60 -0.07 -2.22 7.52
C LEU A 60 -1.57 -2.32 7.24
N SER A 61 -2.41 -2.47 8.26
CA SER A 61 -3.86 -2.55 8.08
C SER A 61 -4.47 -1.22 7.65
N LYS A 62 -5.57 -1.28 6.90
CA LYS A 62 -6.34 -0.10 6.44
C LYS A 62 -5.52 0.87 5.61
N GLN A 63 -4.58 0.32 4.85
CA GLN A 63 -3.64 1.10 4.07
C GLN A 63 -4.02 1.13 2.57
N GLY A 64 -5.05 0.44 2.09
CA GLY A 64 -5.37 0.44 0.65
C GLY A 64 -4.19 0.00 -0.21
N LEU A 65 -3.32 -0.86 0.32
CA LEU A 65 -2.18 -1.41 -0.41
C LEU A 65 -2.71 -2.38 -1.46
N THR A 66 -2.28 -2.23 -2.71
CA THR A 66 -2.59 -3.14 -3.82
C THR A 66 -1.52 -4.22 -4.00
N GLU A 67 -0.29 -3.91 -3.57
CA GLU A 67 0.85 -4.83 -3.52
C GLU A 67 1.71 -4.59 -2.28
N LEU A 68 2.57 -5.56 -1.95
CA LEU A 68 3.65 -5.40 -0.98
C LEU A 68 5.00 -5.46 -1.69
N PRO A 69 5.96 -4.62 -1.30
CA PRO A 69 7.30 -4.66 -1.85
C PRO A 69 8.01 -5.97 -1.48
N PRO A 70 8.83 -6.55 -2.37
CA PRO A 70 9.59 -7.78 -2.09
C PRO A 70 10.55 -7.64 -0.90
N GLU A 71 10.98 -6.41 -0.58
CA GLU A 71 11.81 -6.08 0.58
C GLU A 71 11.16 -6.44 1.92
N ILE A 72 9.85 -6.71 1.96
CA ILE A 72 9.17 -7.22 3.16
C ILE A 72 9.85 -8.49 3.69
N GLY A 73 10.39 -9.34 2.82
CA GLY A 73 11.10 -10.57 3.20
C GLY A 73 12.38 -10.35 4.00
N GLN A 74 12.91 -9.12 4.03
CA GLN A 74 14.08 -8.76 4.83
C GLN A 74 13.77 -8.54 6.31
N LEU A 75 12.49 -8.47 6.69
CA LEU A 75 12.04 -8.33 8.08
C LEU A 75 12.07 -9.68 8.81
N THR A 76 13.23 -10.34 8.83
CA THR A 76 13.34 -11.71 9.37
C THR A 76 13.01 -11.81 10.85
N ASN A 77 13.06 -10.72 11.62
CA ASN A 77 12.67 -10.67 13.03
C ASN A 77 11.17 -10.40 13.26
N LEU A 78 10.40 -10.22 12.19
CA LEU A 78 8.98 -9.97 12.27
C LEU A 78 8.24 -11.22 12.79
N THR A 79 7.42 -11.04 13.81
CA THR A 79 6.59 -12.07 14.46
C THR A 79 5.11 -11.82 14.28
N THR A 80 4.72 -10.63 13.84
CA THR A 80 3.34 -10.26 13.63
C THR A 80 3.24 -9.27 12.48
N LEU A 81 2.40 -9.60 11.49
CA LEU A 81 2.15 -8.77 10.32
C LEU A 81 0.64 -8.61 10.13
N TYR A 82 0.14 -7.37 10.25
CA TYR A 82 -1.26 -7.07 9.99
C TYR A 82 -1.45 -6.46 8.60
N LEU A 83 -2.24 -7.13 7.75
CA LEU A 83 -2.52 -6.72 6.37
C LEU A 83 -4.02 -6.51 6.07
N TYR A 84 -4.87 -6.60 7.08
CA TYR A 84 -6.32 -6.58 6.90
C TYR A 84 -6.83 -5.19 6.45
N TYR A 85 -7.96 -5.15 5.74
CA TYR A 85 -8.49 -3.93 5.08
C TYR A 85 -7.49 -3.26 4.11
N ASN A 86 -6.83 -4.07 3.27
CA ASN A 86 -6.09 -3.61 2.09
C ASN A 86 -6.74 -4.19 0.82
N GLU A 87 -6.23 -3.76 -0.33
CA GLU A 87 -6.65 -4.21 -1.66
C GLU A 87 -5.63 -5.18 -2.27
N LEU A 88 -4.89 -5.91 -1.42
CA LEU A 88 -3.83 -6.83 -1.83
C LEU A 88 -4.42 -8.01 -2.60
N ASN A 89 -4.15 -8.08 -3.89
CA ASN A 89 -4.55 -9.22 -4.73
C ASN A 89 -3.55 -10.38 -4.65
N GLN A 90 -2.30 -10.08 -4.32
CA GLN A 90 -1.21 -11.04 -4.22
C GLN A 90 -0.20 -10.61 -3.15
N LEU A 91 0.52 -11.59 -2.60
CA LEU A 91 1.69 -11.36 -1.76
C LEU A 91 2.96 -11.68 -2.56
N PRO A 92 4.05 -10.92 -2.37
CA PRO A 92 5.33 -11.22 -3.01
C PRO A 92 5.84 -12.59 -2.52
N PRO A 93 6.51 -13.39 -3.37
CA PRO A 93 7.06 -14.68 -2.97
C PRO A 93 8.06 -14.57 -1.80
N GLU A 94 8.71 -13.42 -1.65
CA GLU A 94 9.60 -13.07 -0.55
C GLU A 94 8.91 -13.10 0.82
N ILE A 95 7.57 -13.13 0.89
CA ILE A 95 6.85 -13.34 2.15
C ILE A 95 7.28 -14.65 2.85
N GLY A 96 7.71 -15.65 2.07
CA GLY A 96 8.26 -16.92 2.61
C GLY A 96 9.60 -16.78 3.34
N GLN A 97 10.26 -15.62 3.25
CA GLN A 97 11.51 -15.32 3.96
C GLN A 97 11.26 -14.82 5.40
N LEU A 98 10.01 -14.52 5.76
CA LEU A 98 9.61 -14.13 7.12
C LEU A 98 9.56 -15.35 8.04
N THR A 99 10.73 -15.90 8.37
CA THR A 99 10.85 -17.18 9.10
C THR A 99 10.34 -17.16 10.54
N ASN A 100 10.14 -15.98 11.12
CA ASN A 100 9.66 -15.80 12.50
C ASN A 100 8.17 -15.42 12.60
N LEU A 101 7.47 -15.29 11.46
CA LEU A 101 6.04 -14.98 11.37
C LEU A 101 5.17 -16.23 11.54
#